data_AF-A0A2E0ELJ8-F1
#
_entry.id   AF-A0A2E0ELJ8-F1
#
_cell.length_a   1.000
_cell.length_b   1.000
_cell.length_c   1.000
_cell.angle_alpha   90.00
_cell.angle_beta   90.00
_cell.angle_gamma   90.00
#
_symmetry.space_group_name_H-M   'P 1'
#
loop_
_entity.id
_entity.type
_entity.pdbx_description
1 polymer ?
#
loop_
_entity_poly.entity_id
_entity_poly.type
_entity_poly.pdbx_seq_one_letter_code
_entity_poly.pdbx_strand_id
1 'polypeptide(L)'
;MLREIKRANEKDLEFIKQIDDANTLLKHAHLAGSIEMFQTILDRVVYYKQELMSPLLENSKYEFARRVLRKEDLDSIWELFKDSYSLIQCLPESLEFLKWSGIKEHPEFAKELVFAAIEQNCFDPKYIVSTLAIDKETYLHALSCGEAEGECTSISDDCIEYLPLYQYNSDLTVIVRTGELENANLELIKGCRLYFKMVYIPPKEVIDEIATDCITNPYFMTKYECTAKHVCWKKADWNFLSQHSKVNFVFDEDGNYVSLRKMENLLKRCENGVREELDRYNQSWEGRESELYKQIGSNEFLPLLFCLINHSSISHHITGRMLHQRDFYAPDAFQFVNWEVIGPYLKYIPFSIRQMKEIVKLNKNLYIHKNSAIKYKPLRLKSARK
;
A
#
# COMPACT_ATOMS: atom_id res chain seq x y z
N MET A 1 -4.48 -34.75 -13.49
CA MET A 1 -3.93 -33.91 -12.39
C MET A 1 -4.98 -33.01 -11.69
N LEU A 2 -5.70 -32.12 -12.40
CA LEU A 2 -6.67 -31.22 -11.75
C LEU A 2 -7.81 -31.94 -11.00
N ARG A 3 -8.25 -33.09 -11.51
CA ARG A 3 -9.30 -33.89 -10.91
C ARG A 3 -8.82 -34.53 -9.59
N GLU A 4 -7.56 -34.91 -9.57
CA GLU A 4 -6.85 -35.59 -8.49
C GLU A 4 -6.57 -34.59 -7.35
N ILE A 5 -6.09 -33.38 -7.67
CA ILE A 5 -5.96 -32.27 -6.71
C ILE A 5 -7.29 -32.00 -5.99
N LYS A 6 -8.40 -32.00 -6.74
CA LYS A 6 -9.74 -31.73 -6.19
C LYS A 6 -10.32 -32.90 -5.40
N ARG A 7 -10.00 -34.15 -5.75
CA ARG A 7 -10.54 -35.34 -5.07
C ARG A 7 -9.78 -35.66 -3.79
N ALA A 8 -8.47 -35.40 -3.77
CA ALA A 8 -7.62 -35.44 -2.58
C ALA A 8 -7.70 -36.75 -1.76
N ASN A 9 -7.85 -37.90 -2.41
CA ASN A 9 -7.75 -39.19 -1.71
C ASN A 9 -6.31 -39.70 -1.65
N GLU A 10 -6.08 -40.78 -0.90
CA GLU A 10 -4.73 -41.33 -0.66
C GLU A 10 -3.97 -41.69 -1.95
N LYS A 11 -4.65 -42.26 -2.94
CA LYS A 11 -4.04 -42.56 -4.26
C LYS A 11 -3.68 -41.29 -5.02
N ASP A 12 -4.50 -40.25 -4.91
CA ASP A 12 -4.23 -38.96 -5.54
C ASP A 12 -3.05 -38.25 -4.88
N LEU A 13 -2.93 -38.34 -3.55
CA LEU A 13 -1.78 -37.79 -2.81
C LEU A 13 -0.47 -38.41 -3.29
N GLU A 14 -0.40 -39.74 -3.38
CA GLU A 14 0.79 -40.43 -3.90
C GLU A 14 1.10 -40.07 -5.35
N PHE A 15 0.07 -39.90 -6.19
CA PHE A 15 0.24 -39.41 -7.55
C PHE A 15 0.83 -37.99 -7.57
N ILE A 16 0.32 -37.07 -6.75
CA ILE A 16 0.81 -35.68 -6.68
C ILE A 16 2.25 -35.62 -6.16
N LYS A 17 2.68 -36.53 -5.27
CA LYS A 17 4.08 -36.64 -4.82
C LYS A 17 5.06 -37.03 -5.92
N GLN A 18 4.59 -37.60 -7.03
CA GLN A 18 5.42 -38.04 -8.16
C GLN A 18 5.55 -36.99 -9.28
N ILE A 19 4.79 -35.89 -9.23
CA ILE A 19 4.80 -34.85 -10.30
C ILE A 19 5.93 -33.84 -10.14
N ASP A 20 6.97 -33.87 -10.94
CA ASP A 20 8.12 -32.95 -10.77
C ASP A 20 7.85 -31.48 -11.14
N ASP A 21 6.74 -31.19 -11.82
CA ASP A 21 6.38 -29.82 -12.20
C ASP A 21 5.70 -29.04 -11.05
N ALA A 22 6.54 -28.44 -10.20
CA ALA A 22 6.11 -27.63 -9.06
C ALA A 22 5.27 -26.39 -9.46
N ASN A 23 5.54 -25.78 -10.62
CA ASN A 23 4.83 -24.58 -11.08
C ASN A 23 3.38 -24.88 -11.44
N THR A 24 3.17 -26.01 -12.12
CA THR A 24 1.81 -26.46 -12.47
C THR A 24 1.01 -26.85 -11.22
N LEU A 25 1.65 -27.46 -10.22
CA LEU A 25 1.02 -27.76 -8.93
C LEU A 25 0.62 -26.47 -8.18
N LEU A 26 1.52 -25.50 -8.12
CA LEU A 26 1.31 -24.20 -7.49
C LEU A 26 0.08 -23.47 -8.05
N LYS A 27 -0.02 -23.38 -9.39
CA LYS A 27 -1.13 -22.70 -10.07
C LYS A 27 -2.51 -23.22 -9.67
N HIS A 28 -2.58 -24.47 -9.24
CA HIS A 28 -3.81 -25.16 -8.90
C HIS A 28 -3.96 -25.51 -7.43
N ALA A 29 -3.02 -25.09 -6.58
CA ALA A 29 -3.03 -25.40 -5.15
C ALA A 29 -4.31 -24.92 -4.44
N HIS A 30 -4.85 -23.77 -4.81
CA HIS A 30 -6.12 -23.24 -4.26
C HIS A 30 -7.34 -24.15 -4.52
N LEU A 31 -7.23 -25.12 -5.44
CA LEU A 31 -8.26 -26.10 -5.77
C LEU A 31 -8.12 -27.42 -5.01
N ALA A 32 -7.15 -27.52 -4.09
CA ALA A 32 -6.95 -28.71 -3.28
C ALA A 32 -8.24 -29.10 -2.55
N GLY A 33 -8.61 -30.39 -2.65
CA GLY A 33 -9.80 -30.95 -2.01
C GLY A 33 -9.65 -31.20 -0.51
N SER A 34 -8.42 -31.16 0.01
CA SER A 34 -8.13 -31.32 1.44
C SER A 34 -6.89 -30.53 1.85
N ILE A 35 -6.71 -30.36 3.16
CA ILE A 35 -5.53 -29.71 3.75
C ILE A 35 -4.27 -30.55 3.49
N GLU A 36 -4.36 -31.87 3.54
CA GLU A 36 -3.24 -32.78 3.31
C GLU A 36 -2.74 -32.68 1.86
N MET A 37 -3.67 -32.56 0.90
CA MET A 37 -3.34 -32.34 -0.50
C MET A 37 -2.67 -30.99 -0.69
N PHE A 38 -3.21 -29.94 -0.06
CA PHE A 38 -2.62 -28.62 -0.10
C PHE A 38 -1.20 -28.63 0.49
N GLN A 39 -1.01 -29.27 1.65
CA GLN A 39 0.29 -29.40 2.31
C GLN A 39 1.29 -30.17 1.43
N THR A 40 0.86 -31.27 0.81
CA THR A 40 1.67 -32.05 -0.13
C THR A 40 2.13 -31.20 -1.31
N ILE A 41 1.28 -30.31 -1.82
CA ILE A 41 1.66 -29.36 -2.87
C ILE A 41 2.65 -28.33 -2.30
N LEU A 42 2.35 -27.74 -1.15
CA LEU A 42 3.15 -26.68 -0.54
C LEU A 42 4.59 -27.14 -0.24
N ASP A 43 4.79 -28.36 0.22
CA ASP A 43 6.11 -28.91 0.54
C ASP A 43 6.97 -29.20 -0.69
N ARG A 44 6.37 -29.18 -1.88
CA ARG A 44 7.08 -29.35 -3.15
C ARG A 44 7.39 -28.04 -3.85
N VAL A 45 6.79 -26.93 -3.42
CA VAL A 45 7.01 -25.62 -4.02
C VAL A 45 8.07 -24.88 -3.24
N VAL A 46 9.14 -24.50 -3.96
CA VAL A 46 10.26 -23.75 -3.40
C VAL A 46 10.10 -22.31 -3.91
N TYR A 47 9.81 -21.35 -3.01
CA TYR A 47 9.87 -19.88 -3.24
C TYR A 47 8.73 -19.12 -3.94
N TYR A 48 7.47 -19.57 -3.93
CA TYR A 48 6.36 -18.81 -4.58
C TYR A 48 5.18 -18.45 -3.66
N LYS A 49 5.48 -17.98 -2.43
CA LYS A 49 4.46 -17.73 -1.41
C LYS A 49 3.47 -16.61 -1.76
N GLN A 50 3.93 -15.52 -2.37
CA GLN A 50 3.05 -14.42 -2.80
C GLN A 50 2.09 -14.86 -3.91
N GLU A 51 2.62 -15.57 -4.92
CA GLU A 51 1.83 -16.08 -6.06
C GLU A 51 0.76 -17.08 -5.61
N LEU A 52 1.02 -17.79 -4.51
CA LEU A 52 0.07 -18.69 -3.89
C LEU A 52 -0.97 -17.94 -3.04
N MET A 53 -0.54 -16.96 -2.24
CA MET A 53 -1.41 -16.29 -1.27
C MET A 53 -2.55 -15.53 -1.94
N SER A 54 -2.28 -14.79 -3.03
CA SER A 54 -3.31 -14.00 -3.71
C SER A 54 -4.53 -14.84 -4.14
N PRO A 55 -4.37 -15.96 -4.87
CA PRO A 55 -5.47 -16.87 -5.18
C PRO A 55 -6.18 -17.45 -3.96
N LEU A 56 -5.46 -17.72 -2.86
CA LEU A 56 -6.08 -18.25 -1.64
C LEU A 56 -7.00 -17.22 -0.98
N LEU A 57 -6.56 -15.98 -0.86
CA LEU A 57 -7.37 -14.88 -0.33
C LEU A 57 -8.57 -14.59 -1.25
N GLU A 58 -8.35 -14.49 -2.56
CA GLU A 58 -9.42 -14.25 -3.57
C GLU A 58 -10.53 -15.32 -3.53
N ASN A 59 -10.19 -16.56 -3.20
CA ASN A 59 -11.13 -17.68 -3.13
C ASN A 59 -11.53 -18.04 -1.69
N SER A 60 -11.23 -17.18 -0.71
CA SER A 60 -11.56 -17.39 0.71
C SER A 60 -11.06 -18.73 1.28
N LYS A 61 -9.90 -19.20 0.79
CA LYS A 61 -9.24 -20.43 1.25
C LYS A 61 -8.34 -20.15 2.47
N TYR A 62 -8.92 -19.60 3.53
CA TYR A 62 -8.18 -19.13 4.71
C TYR A 62 -7.45 -20.25 5.45
N GLU A 63 -8.01 -21.47 5.48
CA GLU A 63 -7.33 -22.64 6.03
C GLU A 63 -6.00 -22.96 5.33
N PHE A 64 -5.94 -22.75 4.02
CA PHE A 64 -4.72 -22.92 3.23
C PHE A 64 -3.78 -21.73 3.38
N ALA A 65 -4.33 -20.51 3.43
CA ALA A 65 -3.56 -19.29 3.69
C ALA A 65 -2.79 -19.38 5.00
N ARG A 66 -3.42 -19.86 6.09
CA ARG A 66 -2.75 -20.12 7.38
C ARG A 66 -1.55 -21.04 7.26
N ARG A 67 -1.62 -22.09 6.44
CA ARG A 67 -0.48 -23.01 6.21
C ARG A 67 0.69 -22.32 5.53
N VAL A 68 0.41 -21.38 4.62
CA VAL A 68 1.46 -20.56 3.97
C VAL A 68 2.11 -19.62 4.99
N LEU A 69 1.32 -19.01 5.87
CA LEU A 69 1.80 -18.07 6.90
C LEU A 69 2.73 -18.73 7.95
N ARG A 70 2.71 -20.06 8.11
CA ARG A 70 3.63 -20.76 9.02
C ARG A 70 5.08 -20.86 8.53
N LYS A 71 5.35 -20.57 7.26
CA LYS A 71 6.69 -20.71 6.67
C LYS A 71 7.47 -19.39 6.84
N GLU A 72 8.70 -19.44 7.36
CA GLU A 72 9.60 -18.30 7.61
C GLU A 72 9.86 -17.41 6.38
N ASP A 73 10.06 -16.10 6.56
CA ASP A 73 10.31 -15.07 5.53
C ASP A 73 9.05 -14.72 4.70
N LEU A 74 8.31 -13.70 5.18
CA LEU A 74 6.97 -13.32 4.73
C LEU A 74 6.77 -11.80 4.62
N ASP A 75 7.84 -11.00 4.65
CA ASP A 75 7.73 -9.55 4.87
C ASP A 75 6.86 -8.81 3.83
N SER A 76 6.72 -9.38 2.63
CA SER A 76 5.92 -8.81 1.54
C SER A 76 4.54 -9.46 1.36
N ILE A 77 4.20 -10.50 2.13
CA ILE A 77 2.89 -11.16 2.02
C ILE A 77 1.77 -10.32 2.64
N TRP A 78 2.13 -9.47 3.59
CA TRP A 78 1.19 -8.66 4.37
C TRP A 78 0.49 -7.60 3.51
N GLU A 79 1.15 -7.11 2.45
CA GLU A 79 0.57 -6.19 1.45
C GLU A 79 -0.60 -6.80 0.66
N LEU A 80 -0.73 -8.14 0.66
CA LEU A 80 -1.82 -8.83 -0.04
C LEU A 80 -3.14 -8.81 0.73
N PHE A 81 -3.10 -8.58 2.06
CA PHE A 81 -4.28 -8.45 2.88
C PHE A 81 -4.87 -7.05 2.74
N LYS A 82 -6.10 -6.98 2.23
CA LYS A 82 -6.77 -5.71 1.89
C LYS A 82 -7.82 -5.29 2.90
N ASP A 83 -8.07 -6.12 3.90
CA ASP A 83 -9.08 -5.93 4.94
C ASP A 83 -8.71 -6.71 6.20
N SER A 84 -9.28 -6.29 7.32
CA SER A 84 -9.16 -6.96 8.62
C SER A 84 -9.79 -8.35 8.63
N TYR A 85 -10.90 -8.54 7.90
CA TYR A 85 -11.64 -9.80 7.87
C TYR A 85 -10.75 -10.98 7.45
N SER A 86 -10.00 -10.83 6.36
CA SER A 86 -9.08 -11.85 5.85
C SER A 86 -7.93 -12.13 6.83
N LEU A 87 -7.43 -11.12 7.55
CA LEU A 87 -6.46 -11.31 8.62
C LEU A 87 -7.06 -12.11 9.79
N ILE A 88 -8.27 -11.78 10.22
CA ILE A 88 -8.97 -12.45 11.34
C ILE A 88 -9.23 -13.92 11.01
N GLN A 89 -9.66 -14.23 9.78
CA GLN A 89 -9.86 -15.62 9.34
C GLN A 89 -8.56 -16.44 9.31
N CYS A 90 -7.40 -15.76 9.33
CA CYS A 90 -6.08 -16.38 9.32
C CYS A 90 -5.41 -16.44 10.70
N LEU A 91 -6.16 -16.19 11.78
CA LEU A 91 -5.64 -16.37 13.14
C LEU A 91 -5.32 -17.85 13.47
N PRO A 92 -4.32 -18.11 14.35
CA PRO A 92 -3.44 -17.12 15.00
C PRO A 92 -2.24 -16.69 14.14
N GLU A 93 -1.98 -17.33 13.00
CA GLU A 93 -0.76 -17.09 12.20
C GLU A 93 -0.65 -15.66 11.66
N SER A 94 -1.78 -14.99 11.43
CA SER A 94 -1.81 -13.60 11.00
C SER A 94 -1.35 -12.59 12.05
N LEU A 95 -1.17 -12.96 13.33
CA LEU A 95 -0.66 -12.04 14.35
C LEU A 95 0.76 -11.55 14.06
N GLU A 96 1.55 -12.26 13.24
CA GLU A 96 2.86 -11.77 12.78
C GLU A 96 2.75 -10.47 11.94
N PHE A 97 1.55 -10.12 11.44
CA PHE A 97 1.25 -8.79 10.88
C PHE A 97 1.63 -7.66 11.85
N LEU A 98 1.55 -7.91 13.17
CA LEU A 98 1.89 -6.94 14.22
C LEU A 98 3.41 -6.68 14.35
N LYS A 99 4.27 -7.43 13.67
CA LYS A 99 5.70 -7.10 13.61
C LYS A 99 6.08 -6.30 12.37
N TRP A 100 5.17 -6.23 11.39
CA TRP A 100 5.46 -5.61 10.12
C TRP A 100 5.26 -4.10 10.17
N SER A 101 5.99 -3.37 9.30
CA SER A 101 5.86 -1.93 9.14
C SER A 101 4.45 -1.46 8.79
N GLY A 102 3.57 -2.36 8.33
CA GLY A 102 2.19 -2.06 7.94
C GLY A 102 1.26 -1.67 9.07
N ILE A 103 1.59 -1.89 10.34
CA ILE A 103 0.85 -1.24 11.43
C ILE A 103 0.90 0.29 11.25
N LYS A 104 2.02 0.81 10.71
CA LYS A 104 2.15 2.22 10.34
C LYS A 104 1.29 2.61 9.16
N GLU A 105 0.76 1.71 8.35
CA GLU A 105 -0.08 2.09 7.20
C GLU A 105 -1.56 1.82 7.50
N HIS A 106 -1.88 0.68 8.12
CA HIS A 106 -3.23 0.19 8.40
C HIS A 106 -3.46 -0.11 9.90
N PRO A 107 -3.44 0.89 10.79
CA PRO A 107 -3.63 0.68 12.22
C PRO A 107 -5.02 0.12 12.56
N GLU A 108 -6.06 0.49 11.83
CA GLU A 108 -7.42 -0.04 12.02
C GLU A 108 -7.48 -1.56 11.81
N PHE A 109 -6.77 -2.07 10.81
CA PHE A 109 -6.72 -3.52 10.55
C PHE A 109 -6.02 -4.25 11.70
N ALA A 110 -4.92 -3.66 12.20
CA ALA A 110 -4.20 -4.20 13.34
C ALA A 110 -5.05 -4.18 14.62
N LYS A 111 -5.80 -3.10 14.86
CA LYS A 111 -6.74 -2.98 15.99
C LYS A 111 -7.79 -4.09 15.96
N GLU A 112 -8.53 -4.21 14.85
CA GLU A 112 -9.56 -5.25 14.70
C GLU A 112 -8.98 -6.66 14.86
N LEU A 113 -7.77 -6.90 14.33
CA LEU A 113 -7.07 -8.18 14.48
C LEU A 113 -6.75 -8.50 15.95
N VAL A 114 -6.22 -7.53 16.71
CA VAL A 114 -5.87 -7.70 18.13
C VAL A 114 -7.12 -8.03 18.94
N PHE A 115 -8.18 -7.24 18.79
CA PHE A 115 -9.43 -7.45 19.52
C PHE A 115 -10.03 -8.83 19.20
N ALA A 116 -10.11 -9.19 17.92
CA ALA A 116 -10.61 -10.51 17.51
C ALA A 116 -9.76 -11.67 18.06
N ALA A 117 -8.42 -11.52 18.12
CA ALA A 117 -7.53 -12.53 18.66
C ALA A 117 -7.70 -12.71 20.17
N ILE A 118 -7.92 -11.62 20.91
CA ILE A 118 -8.21 -11.66 22.35
C ILE A 118 -9.56 -12.34 22.59
N GLU A 119 -10.61 -11.93 21.87
CA GLU A 119 -11.95 -12.55 21.96
C GLU A 119 -11.94 -14.05 21.65
N GLN A 120 -11.09 -14.48 20.72
CA GLN A 120 -10.92 -15.89 20.33
C GLN A 120 -9.93 -16.66 21.22
N ASN A 121 -9.38 -16.04 22.28
CA ASN A 121 -8.36 -16.62 23.17
C ASN A 121 -7.14 -17.17 22.42
N CYS A 122 -6.71 -16.49 21.35
CA CYS A 122 -5.56 -16.88 20.55
C CYS A 122 -4.49 -15.79 20.45
N PHE A 123 -4.64 -14.70 21.20
CA PHE A 123 -3.64 -13.63 21.30
C PHE A 123 -2.40 -14.12 22.06
N ASP A 124 -1.23 -13.91 21.47
CA ASP A 124 0.07 -14.29 22.05
C ASP A 124 0.70 -13.05 22.72
N PRO A 125 1.01 -13.10 24.03
CA PRO A 125 1.59 -11.97 24.77
C PRO A 125 2.86 -11.37 24.16
N LYS A 126 3.61 -12.14 23.35
CA LYS A 126 4.81 -11.62 22.66
C LYS A 126 4.53 -10.43 21.73
N TYR A 127 3.27 -10.19 21.35
CA TYR A 127 2.87 -9.06 20.51
C TYR A 127 2.36 -7.85 21.28
N ILE A 128 2.29 -7.88 22.62
CA ILE A 128 1.78 -6.75 23.42
C ILE A 128 2.57 -5.48 23.11
N VAL A 129 3.91 -5.53 23.10
CA VAL A 129 4.75 -4.36 22.80
C VAL A 129 4.48 -3.79 21.40
N SER A 130 4.18 -4.64 20.41
CA SER A 130 3.83 -4.19 19.05
C SER A 130 2.54 -3.35 19.01
N THR A 131 1.61 -3.57 19.95
CA THR A 131 0.33 -2.83 19.97
C THR A 131 0.49 -1.36 20.38
N LEU A 132 1.63 -0.98 20.98
CA LEU A 132 1.97 0.44 21.24
C LEU A 132 1.96 1.28 19.96
N ALA A 133 2.23 0.67 18.79
CA ALA A 133 2.20 1.35 17.49
C ALA A 133 0.77 1.63 16.96
N ILE A 134 -0.27 1.06 17.58
CA ILE A 134 -1.67 1.16 17.14
C ILE A 134 -2.33 2.36 17.81
N ASP A 135 -2.71 2.22 19.08
CA ASP A 135 -3.30 3.24 19.95
C ASP A 135 -3.29 2.75 21.42
N LYS A 136 -3.59 3.67 22.35
CA LYS A 136 -3.60 3.39 23.79
C LYS A 136 -4.65 2.34 24.19
N GLU A 137 -5.84 2.42 23.60
CA GLU A 137 -6.95 1.49 23.91
C GLU A 137 -6.56 0.04 23.61
N THR A 138 -5.99 -0.19 22.43
CA THR A 138 -5.56 -1.50 21.96
C THR A 138 -4.42 -2.04 22.81
N TYR A 139 -3.45 -1.19 23.18
CA TYR A 139 -2.36 -1.59 24.05
C TYR A 139 -2.85 -2.03 25.43
N LEU A 140 -3.70 -1.23 26.08
CA LEU A 140 -4.25 -1.57 27.39
C LEU A 140 -5.09 -2.84 27.35
N HIS A 141 -5.84 -3.06 26.27
CA HIS A 141 -6.61 -4.28 26.08
C HIS A 141 -5.69 -5.50 25.91
N ALA A 142 -4.64 -5.41 25.10
CA ALA A 142 -3.66 -6.47 24.93
C ALA A 142 -2.86 -6.77 26.20
N LEU A 143 -2.54 -5.75 27.01
CA LEU A 143 -1.84 -5.88 28.28
C LEU A 143 -2.64 -6.71 29.30
N SER A 144 -3.98 -6.76 29.18
CA SER A 144 -4.79 -7.65 30.01
C SER A 144 -4.51 -9.14 29.80
N CYS A 145 -3.83 -9.51 28.70
CA CYS A 145 -3.51 -10.89 28.35
C CYS A 145 -2.15 -11.38 28.90
N GLY A 146 -1.31 -10.51 29.48
CA GLY A 146 0.00 -10.91 30.01
C GLY A 146 0.98 -9.76 30.23
N GLU A 147 2.25 -10.11 30.43
CA GLU A 147 3.33 -9.13 30.60
C GLU A 147 3.90 -8.70 29.24
N ALA A 148 4.19 -7.40 29.10
CA ALA A 148 4.78 -6.84 27.90
C ALA A 148 6.30 -7.04 27.89
N GLU A 149 6.81 -7.84 26.96
CA GLU A 149 8.25 -8.07 26.76
C GLU A 149 8.68 -7.73 25.32
N GLY A 150 9.91 -7.22 25.19
CA GLY A 150 10.54 -6.98 23.89
C GLY A 150 10.79 -5.51 23.58
N GLU A 151 11.43 -5.27 22.43
CA GLU A 151 11.77 -3.94 21.98
C GLU A 151 10.66 -3.31 21.13
N CYS A 152 10.30 -2.06 21.45
CA CYS A 152 9.43 -1.26 20.62
C CYS A 152 10.23 -0.57 19.51
N THR A 153 9.81 -0.72 18.26
CA THR A 153 10.37 0.02 17.11
C THR A 153 9.48 1.16 16.65
N SER A 154 8.22 1.20 17.10
CA SER A 154 7.25 2.23 16.74
C SER A 154 6.16 2.38 17.79
N ILE A 155 5.75 3.62 18.07
CA ILE A 155 4.76 3.94 19.11
C ILE A 155 3.79 5.02 18.65
N SER A 156 2.54 4.95 19.05
CA SER A 156 1.54 6.00 18.83
C SER A 156 1.73 7.16 19.83
N ASP A 157 1.38 8.39 19.44
CA ASP A 157 1.57 9.58 20.28
C ASP A 157 0.82 9.52 21.62
N ASP A 158 -0.36 8.90 21.63
CA ASP A 158 -1.17 8.63 22.83
C ASP A 158 -0.62 7.51 23.73
N CYS A 159 0.42 6.80 23.29
CA CYS A 159 1.06 5.71 24.03
C CYS A 159 2.39 6.11 24.69
N ILE A 160 2.89 7.34 24.49
CA ILE A 160 4.25 7.73 24.90
C ILE A 160 4.51 7.50 26.39
N GLU A 161 3.51 7.65 27.27
CA GLU A 161 3.65 7.39 28.71
C GLU A 161 3.97 5.92 29.05
N TYR A 162 3.69 4.99 28.14
CA TYR A 162 3.94 3.56 28.29
C TYR A 162 5.28 3.11 27.67
N LEU A 163 6.09 4.04 27.16
CA LEU A 163 7.44 3.73 26.69
C LEU A 163 8.29 3.19 27.85
N PRO A 164 8.96 2.04 27.67
CA PRO A 164 9.93 1.57 28.64
C PRO A 164 11.05 2.61 28.81
N LEU A 165 11.31 3.05 30.05
CA LEU A 165 12.27 4.10 30.43
C LEU A 165 13.72 3.90 29.92
N TYR A 166 14.05 2.71 29.41
CA TYR A 166 15.40 2.33 28.97
C TYR A 166 15.57 2.23 27.44
N GLN A 167 14.53 2.51 26.65
CA GLN A 167 14.65 2.52 25.18
C GLN A 167 15.02 3.92 24.66
N TYR A 168 16.27 4.33 24.84
CA TYR A 168 16.86 5.39 24.02
C TYR A 168 17.30 4.79 22.68
N ASN A 169 16.35 4.53 21.80
CA ASN A 169 16.62 4.03 20.46
C ASN A 169 16.41 5.14 19.43
N SER A 170 17.49 5.59 18.78
CA SER A 170 17.43 6.53 17.66
C SER A 170 16.61 6.01 16.46
N ASP A 171 16.32 4.70 16.42
CA ASP A 171 15.47 4.10 15.39
C ASP A 171 13.98 4.03 15.76
N LEU A 172 13.60 4.37 17.00
CA LEU A 172 12.20 4.43 17.41
C LEU A 172 11.45 5.48 16.58
N THR A 173 10.27 5.09 16.07
CA THR A 173 9.37 5.98 15.35
C THR A 173 8.13 6.31 16.18
N VAL A 174 7.91 7.57 16.52
CA VAL A 174 6.65 8.05 17.11
C VAL A 174 5.67 8.38 15.98
N ILE A 175 4.49 7.77 16.00
CA ILE A 175 3.42 7.93 15.01
C ILE A 175 2.39 8.90 15.59
N VAL A 176 2.37 10.12 15.07
CA VAL A 176 1.49 11.19 15.53
C VAL A 176 0.14 11.08 14.82
N ARG A 177 -0.90 10.64 15.54
CA ARG A 177 -2.27 10.45 15.01
C ARG A 177 -3.32 11.28 15.72
N THR A 178 -3.11 11.57 17.01
CA THR A 178 -4.12 12.17 17.88
C THR A 178 -3.81 13.63 18.22
N GLY A 179 -2.54 14.02 18.14
CA GLY A 179 -2.08 15.35 18.56
C GLY A 179 -1.71 15.42 20.05
N GLU A 180 -1.71 14.28 20.75
CA GLU A 180 -1.38 14.17 22.18
C GLU A 180 0.10 14.43 22.50
N LEU A 181 0.90 14.74 21.47
CA LEU A 181 2.32 15.07 21.60
C LEU A 181 2.54 16.27 22.55
N GLU A 182 1.62 17.23 22.61
CA GLU A 182 1.70 18.40 23.51
C GLU A 182 1.61 18.02 24.99
N ASN A 183 0.95 16.90 25.30
CA ASN A 183 0.73 16.41 26.66
C ASN A 183 1.78 15.37 27.08
N ALA A 184 2.61 14.92 26.14
CA ALA A 184 3.59 13.87 26.37
C ALA A 184 4.87 14.41 27.02
N ASN A 185 5.57 13.55 27.77
CA ASN A 185 6.90 13.87 28.26
C ASN A 185 7.92 13.75 27.09
N LEU A 186 8.25 14.90 26.48
CA LEU A 186 9.10 14.98 25.30
C LEU A 186 10.53 14.45 25.52
N GLU A 187 11.02 14.42 26.77
CA GLU A 187 12.32 13.80 27.09
C GLU A 187 12.36 12.29 26.79
N LEU A 188 11.21 11.60 26.79
CA LEU A 188 11.13 10.18 26.44
C LEU A 188 11.30 9.91 24.95
N ILE A 189 11.06 10.91 24.10
CA ILE A 189 11.07 10.78 22.64
C ILE A 189 12.12 11.67 21.97
N LYS A 190 13.03 12.21 22.77
CA LYS A 190 14.14 13.04 22.30
C LYS A 190 15.04 12.24 21.35
N GLY A 191 15.20 12.73 20.12
CA GLY A 191 15.98 12.06 19.08
C GLY A 191 15.28 10.89 18.38
N CYS A 192 13.99 10.64 18.67
CA CYS A 192 13.18 9.68 17.93
C CYS A 192 12.73 10.26 16.57
N ARG A 193 12.37 9.37 15.64
CA ARG A 193 11.79 9.79 14.35
C ARG A 193 10.30 10.09 14.53
N LEU A 194 9.82 11.22 14.01
CA LEU A 194 8.39 11.53 14.02
C LEU A 194 7.73 11.18 12.70
N TYR A 195 6.68 10.37 12.74
CA TYR A 195 5.81 10.01 11.63
C TYR A 195 4.40 10.60 11.80
N PHE A 196 4.09 11.70 11.11
CA PHE A 196 2.79 12.35 11.24
C PHE A 196 1.78 11.78 10.24
N LYS A 197 0.64 11.31 10.74
CA LYS A 197 -0.48 10.82 9.93
C LYS A 197 -1.63 11.81 9.76
N MET A 198 -1.60 12.89 10.52
CA MET A 198 -2.67 13.89 10.58
C MET A 198 -2.16 15.25 10.09
N VAL A 199 -3.11 16.12 9.72
CA VAL A 199 -2.88 17.53 9.37
C VAL A 199 -2.66 18.34 10.66
N TYR A 200 -1.68 17.95 11.46
CA TYR A 200 -1.33 18.61 12.71
C TYR A 200 -0.03 19.40 12.54
N ILE A 201 -0.07 20.66 12.95
CA ILE A 201 1.13 21.50 12.98
C ILE A 201 1.47 21.71 14.46
N PRO A 202 2.44 20.96 15.01
CA PRO A 202 2.81 21.08 16.42
C PRO A 202 3.27 22.50 16.78
N PRO A 203 3.10 22.92 18.04
CA PRO A 203 3.74 24.13 18.58
C PRO A 203 5.25 24.12 18.35
N LYS A 204 5.85 25.31 18.32
CA LYS A 204 7.28 25.44 18.00
C LYS A 204 8.15 24.78 19.07
N GLU A 205 7.71 24.84 20.32
CA GLU A 205 8.36 24.26 21.49
C GLU A 205 8.56 22.73 21.30
N VAL A 206 7.53 22.05 20.81
CA VAL A 206 7.58 20.61 20.49
C VAL A 206 8.58 20.32 19.37
N ILE A 207 8.65 21.18 18.35
CA ILE A 207 9.60 21.05 17.23
C ILE A 207 11.04 21.27 17.70
N ASP A 208 11.27 22.27 18.54
CA ASP A 208 12.60 22.65 19.03
C ASP A 208 13.23 21.54 19.91
N GLU A 209 12.40 20.71 20.58
CA GLU A 209 12.86 19.66 21.49
C GLU A 209 13.20 18.31 20.81
N ILE A 210 12.58 17.96 19.68
CA ILE A 210 12.59 16.55 19.19
C ILE A 210 13.82 16.17 18.32
N ALA A 211 14.70 17.10 17.97
CA ALA A 211 15.86 16.89 17.08
C ALA A 211 15.47 16.47 15.64
N THR A 212 15.83 17.34 14.70
CA THR A 212 15.16 17.55 13.39
C THR A 212 15.58 16.62 12.23
N ASP A 213 16.21 15.48 12.48
CA ASP A 213 16.79 14.68 11.37
C ASP A 213 15.74 14.01 10.48
N CYS A 214 14.50 13.82 10.95
CA CYS A 214 13.40 13.29 10.14
C CYS A 214 12.03 13.80 10.61
N ILE A 215 11.55 14.90 10.00
CA ILE A 215 10.17 15.38 10.17
C ILE A 215 9.38 15.07 8.90
N THR A 216 8.30 14.33 9.06
CA THR A 216 7.53 13.72 7.96
C THR A 216 6.20 14.42 7.66
N ASN A 217 5.92 15.57 8.28
CA ASN A 217 4.67 16.30 8.05
C ASN A 217 4.83 17.50 7.09
N PRO A 218 4.31 17.50 5.86
CA PRO A 218 4.44 18.67 4.99
C PRO A 218 3.79 19.94 5.54
N TYR A 219 2.80 19.80 6.41
CA TYR A 219 2.02 20.93 6.92
C TYR A 219 2.83 21.83 7.86
N PHE A 220 3.88 21.32 8.54
CA PHE A 220 4.71 22.18 9.40
C PHE A 220 5.43 23.27 8.59
N MET A 221 5.74 22.99 7.32
CA MET A 221 6.45 23.90 6.43
C MET A 221 5.64 25.17 6.09
N THR A 222 4.34 25.14 6.36
CA THR A 222 3.48 26.32 6.23
C THR A 222 3.73 27.37 7.31
N LYS A 223 4.25 26.95 8.49
CA LYS A 223 4.51 27.83 9.64
C LYS A 223 6.00 27.99 9.97
N TYR A 224 6.78 26.91 9.90
CA TYR A 224 8.18 26.90 10.32
C TYR A 224 9.12 26.79 9.12
N GLU A 225 10.36 27.28 9.29
CA GLU A 225 11.42 27.02 8.30
C GLU A 225 11.82 25.54 8.38
N CYS A 226 11.84 24.88 7.23
CA CYS A 226 12.19 23.48 7.13
C CYS A 226 13.70 23.32 6.94
N THR A 227 14.36 22.68 7.89
CA THR A 227 15.77 22.26 7.80
C THR A 227 15.92 20.75 7.62
N ALA A 228 14.80 20.01 7.53
CA ALA A 228 14.80 18.56 7.46
C ALA A 228 15.45 18.06 6.16
N LYS A 229 16.45 17.17 6.28
CA LYS A 229 17.19 16.59 5.15
C LYS A 229 16.44 15.45 4.47
N HIS A 230 15.52 14.80 5.19
CA HIS A 230 14.77 13.65 4.70
C HIS A 230 13.28 13.93 4.80
N VAL A 231 12.64 14.03 3.64
CA VAL A 231 11.22 14.33 3.52
C VAL A 231 10.49 13.10 3.01
N CYS A 232 9.88 12.32 3.91
CA CYS A 232 9.10 11.14 3.58
C CYS A 232 7.63 11.36 4.00
N TRP A 233 6.85 12.03 3.15
CA TRP A 233 5.41 12.18 3.35
C TRP A 233 4.62 11.56 2.21
N LYS A 234 3.47 10.96 2.54
CA LYS A 234 2.51 10.38 1.60
C LYS A 234 1.13 10.95 1.90
N LYS A 235 0.25 10.99 0.89
CA LYS A 235 -1.16 11.39 1.00
C LYS A 235 -1.42 12.82 1.50
N ALA A 236 -0.48 13.74 1.26
CA ALA A 236 -0.68 15.14 1.60
C ALA A 236 -1.79 15.79 0.75
N ASP A 237 -2.38 16.86 1.28
CA ASP A 237 -3.37 17.67 0.59
C ASP A 237 -2.70 18.81 -0.18
N TRP A 238 -2.59 18.64 -1.49
CA TRP A 238 -2.00 19.65 -2.36
C TRP A 238 -2.85 20.93 -2.46
N ASN A 239 -4.17 20.85 -2.35
CA ASN A 239 -5.03 22.02 -2.41
C ASN A 239 -4.75 22.99 -1.26
N PHE A 240 -4.41 22.45 -0.09
CA PHE A 240 -3.95 23.24 1.04
C PHE A 240 -2.51 23.74 0.83
N LEU A 241 -1.58 22.82 0.55
CA LEU A 241 -0.15 23.13 0.50
C LEU A 241 0.22 24.12 -0.61
N SER A 242 -0.42 24.05 -1.77
CA SER A 242 -0.17 24.94 -2.92
C SER A 242 -0.41 26.42 -2.65
N GLN A 243 -1.22 26.74 -1.63
CA GLN A 243 -1.50 28.12 -1.20
C GLN A 243 -0.33 28.74 -0.42
N HIS A 244 0.67 27.93 -0.02
CA HIS A 244 1.81 28.37 0.77
C HIS A 244 3.09 28.39 -0.07
N SER A 245 3.59 29.59 -0.37
CA SER A 245 4.76 29.82 -1.24
C SER A 245 6.03 29.07 -0.80
N LYS A 246 6.23 28.87 0.51
CA LYS A 246 7.35 28.10 1.07
C LYS A 246 7.32 26.62 0.68
N VAL A 247 6.13 26.04 0.55
CA VAL A 247 5.97 24.62 0.20
C VAL A 247 6.21 24.41 -1.29
N ASN A 248 5.79 25.35 -2.14
CA ASN A 248 6.02 25.27 -3.60
C ASN A 248 7.51 25.11 -3.95
N PHE A 249 8.42 25.73 -3.18
CA PHE A 249 9.86 25.61 -3.40
C PHE A 249 10.39 24.17 -3.27
N VAL A 250 9.76 23.33 -2.42
CA VAL A 250 10.14 21.90 -2.27
C VAL A 250 9.78 21.08 -3.51
N PHE A 251 8.75 21.49 -4.23
CA PHE A 251 8.29 20.79 -5.43
C PHE A 251 8.92 21.33 -6.72
N ASP A 252 9.44 22.58 -6.68
CA ASP A 252 9.93 23.33 -7.83
C ASP A 252 11.46 23.52 -7.85
N GLU A 253 12.24 22.57 -7.30
CA GLU A 253 13.72 22.63 -7.32
C GLU A 253 14.24 22.97 -8.72
N ASP A 254 14.88 24.14 -8.82
CA ASP A 254 15.52 24.77 -10.00
C ASP A 254 14.59 25.25 -11.13
N GLY A 255 14.22 26.52 -11.02
CA GLY A 255 13.56 27.32 -12.03
C GLY A 255 14.15 27.13 -13.43
N ASN A 256 13.40 26.37 -14.25
CA ASN A 256 13.30 26.34 -15.72
C ASN A 256 13.11 24.91 -16.29
N TYR A 257 13.24 23.85 -15.48
CA TYR A 257 12.98 22.45 -15.87
C TYR A 257 11.86 21.77 -15.04
N VAL A 258 10.86 22.56 -14.63
CA VAL A 258 10.11 22.43 -13.37
C VAL A 258 8.88 21.51 -13.42
N SER A 259 8.28 21.20 -14.58
CA SER A 259 6.96 20.54 -14.61
C SER A 259 6.97 19.03 -14.29
N LEU A 260 7.89 18.25 -14.88
CA LEU A 260 7.86 16.79 -14.72
C LEU A 260 8.19 16.33 -13.29
N ARG A 261 9.26 16.88 -12.72
CA ARG A 261 9.70 16.56 -11.34
C ARG A 261 8.67 17.01 -10.32
N LYS A 262 8.01 18.15 -10.56
CA LYS A 262 6.86 18.58 -9.77
C LYS A 262 5.75 17.54 -9.80
N MET A 263 5.33 17.09 -10.98
CA MET A 263 4.29 16.06 -11.11
C MET A 263 4.70 14.75 -10.45
N GLU A 264 5.95 14.30 -10.64
CA GLU A 264 6.49 13.12 -9.96
C GLU A 264 6.41 13.25 -8.44
N ASN A 265 6.86 14.37 -7.89
CA ASN A 265 6.78 14.64 -6.46
C ASN A 265 5.33 14.67 -5.99
N LEU A 266 4.41 15.32 -6.70
CA LEU A 266 2.98 15.33 -6.36
C LEU A 266 2.39 13.92 -6.33
N LEU A 267 2.68 13.10 -7.34
CA LEU A 267 2.20 11.72 -7.43
C LEU A 267 2.72 10.83 -6.29
N LYS A 268 3.96 11.06 -5.84
CA LYS A 268 4.57 10.29 -4.73
C LYS A 268 4.06 10.73 -3.36
N ARG A 269 3.69 12.01 -3.23
CA ARG A 269 3.59 12.68 -1.94
C ARG A 269 2.16 13.09 -1.56
N CYS A 270 1.29 13.31 -2.53
CA CYS A 270 -0.03 13.92 -2.33
C CYS A 270 -1.15 12.99 -2.80
N GLU A 271 -2.35 13.16 -2.23
CA GLU A 271 -3.57 12.42 -2.63
C GLU A 271 -4.65 13.40 -3.12
N ASN A 272 -4.93 14.45 -2.34
CA ASN A 272 -5.90 15.47 -2.71
C ASN A 272 -5.28 16.57 -3.57
N GLY A 273 -6.02 17.10 -4.54
CA GLY A 273 -5.59 18.22 -5.42
C GLY A 273 -4.61 17.85 -6.54
N VAL A 274 -4.12 16.60 -6.55
CA VAL A 274 -3.15 16.12 -7.54
C VAL A 274 -3.77 16.04 -8.94
N ARG A 275 -5.02 15.55 -9.04
CA ARG A 275 -5.72 15.39 -10.32
C ARG A 275 -5.88 16.73 -11.05
N GLU A 276 -6.25 17.79 -10.33
CA GLU A 276 -6.47 19.12 -10.89
C GLU A 276 -5.18 19.75 -11.42
N GLU A 277 -4.03 19.48 -10.78
CA GLU A 277 -2.72 19.85 -11.32
C GLU A 277 -2.34 19.01 -12.53
N LEU A 278 -2.57 17.70 -12.49
CA LEU A 278 -2.28 16.82 -13.62
C LEU A 278 -3.12 17.16 -14.84
N ASP A 279 -4.39 17.51 -14.66
CA ASP A 279 -5.26 17.97 -15.75
C ASP A 279 -4.75 19.28 -16.36
N ARG A 280 -4.31 20.25 -15.52
CA ARG A 280 -3.66 21.48 -16.01
C ARG A 280 -2.37 21.18 -16.76
N TYR A 281 -1.52 20.33 -16.18
CA TYR A 281 -0.27 19.90 -16.77
C TYR A 281 -0.50 19.23 -18.14
N ASN A 282 -1.47 18.31 -18.21
CA ASN A 282 -1.87 17.61 -19.43
C ASN A 282 -2.35 18.58 -20.53
N GLN A 283 -3.15 19.59 -20.17
CA GLN A 283 -3.62 20.62 -21.10
C GLN A 283 -2.50 21.53 -21.61
N SER A 284 -1.51 21.84 -20.76
CA SER A 284 -0.36 22.68 -21.12
C SER A 284 0.80 21.92 -21.77
N TRP A 285 0.67 20.60 -21.95
CA TRP A 285 1.79 19.76 -22.37
C TRP A 285 2.14 19.97 -23.85
N GLU A 286 3.33 20.50 -24.11
CA GLU A 286 3.82 20.79 -25.47
C GLU A 286 4.64 19.66 -26.12
N GLY A 287 4.80 18.52 -25.45
CA GLY A 287 5.53 17.36 -25.98
C GLY A 287 7.06 17.48 -26.02
N ARG A 288 7.64 18.50 -25.37
CA ARG A 288 9.07 18.85 -25.44
C ARG A 288 9.96 18.23 -24.36
N GLU A 289 9.39 17.49 -23.40
CA GLU A 289 10.17 16.92 -22.30
C GLU A 289 10.92 15.65 -22.72
N SER A 290 12.13 15.81 -23.26
CA SER A 290 13.05 14.69 -23.53
C SER A 290 13.30 13.79 -22.30
N GLU A 291 13.15 14.34 -21.09
CA GLU A 291 13.32 13.67 -19.81
C GLU A 291 12.22 12.63 -19.53
N LEU A 292 10.95 12.94 -19.84
CA LEU A 292 9.84 12.00 -19.69
C LEU A 292 10.10 10.74 -20.52
N TYR A 293 10.60 10.91 -21.75
CA TYR A 293 10.93 9.78 -22.63
C TYR A 293 12.10 8.92 -22.12
N LYS A 294 13.04 9.49 -21.35
CA LYS A 294 14.09 8.71 -20.66
C LYS A 294 13.52 7.89 -19.50
N GLN A 295 12.44 8.36 -18.88
CA GLN A 295 11.79 7.72 -17.72
C GLN A 295 10.67 6.74 -18.11
N ILE A 296 10.26 6.68 -19.38
CA ILE A 296 9.21 5.77 -19.91
C ILE A 296 9.50 4.27 -19.64
N GLY A 297 10.75 3.90 -19.38
CA GLY A 297 11.15 2.55 -18.99
C GLY A 297 10.89 2.19 -17.51
N SER A 298 10.63 3.16 -16.65
CA SER A 298 10.37 2.94 -15.21
C SER A 298 8.89 2.67 -14.95
N ASN A 299 8.59 1.73 -14.04
CA ASN A 299 7.22 1.47 -13.57
C ASN A 299 6.69 2.58 -12.68
N GLU A 300 7.59 3.33 -12.04
CA GLU A 300 7.27 4.41 -11.10
C GLU A 300 6.51 5.57 -11.76
N PHE A 301 6.70 5.77 -13.06
CA PHE A 301 6.06 6.85 -13.82
C PHE A 301 4.77 6.42 -14.52
N LEU A 302 4.33 5.16 -14.38
CA LEU A 302 3.09 4.68 -15.02
C LEU A 302 1.86 5.54 -14.69
N PRO A 303 1.63 6.00 -13.44
CA PRO A 303 0.51 6.89 -13.14
C PRO A 303 0.51 8.17 -13.98
N LEU A 304 1.67 8.81 -14.13
CA LEU A 304 1.82 10.01 -14.95
C LEU A 304 1.59 9.73 -16.43
N LEU A 305 2.19 8.64 -16.95
CA LEU A 305 2.07 8.25 -18.34
C LEU A 305 0.62 7.94 -18.73
N PHE A 306 -0.14 7.28 -17.86
CA PHE A 306 -1.56 7.05 -18.10
C PHE A 306 -2.39 8.34 -18.06
N CYS A 307 -2.04 9.31 -17.21
CA CYS A 307 -2.70 10.63 -17.23
C CYS A 307 -2.48 11.38 -18.55
N LEU A 308 -1.38 11.13 -19.26
CA LEU A 308 -1.00 11.80 -20.51
C LEU A 308 -1.27 10.95 -21.77
N ILE A 309 -1.93 9.81 -21.64
CA ILE A 309 -2.11 8.85 -22.75
C ILE A 309 -2.91 9.40 -23.95
N ASN A 310 -3.66 10.49 -23.75
CA ASN A 310 -4.34 11.22 -24.81
C ASN A 310 -3.37 11.86 -25.81
N HIS A 311 -2.11 12.08 -25.41
CA HIS A 311 -1.06 12.57 -26.28
C HIS A 311 -0.46 11.44 -27.11
N SER A 312 -0.40 11.64 -28.43
CA SER A 312 -0.06 10.59 -29.40
C SER A 312 1.32 9.95 -29.16
N SER A 313 2.33 10.75 -28.81
CA SER A 313 3.68 10.24 -28.55
C SER A 313 3.75 9.39 -27.27
N ILE A 314 2.99 9.73 -26.23
CA ILE A 314 2.87 8.92 -25.01
C ILE A 314 2.10 7.64 -25.30
N SER A 315 0.95 7.76 -25.97
CA SER A 315 0.13 6.61 -26.39
C SER A 315 0.95 5.58 -27.18
N HIS A 316 1.75 6.06 -28.15
CA HIS A 316 2.62 5.21 -28.97
C HIS A 316 3.66 4.46 -28.13
N HIS A 317 4.31 5.15 -27.19
CA HIS A 317 5.30 4.54 -26.30
C HIS A 317 4.70 3.48 -25.38
N ILE A 318 3.56 3.78 -24.72
CA ILE A 318 2.90 2.80 -23.84
C ILE A 318 2.43 1.59 -24.64
N THR A 319 1.93 1.80 -25.87
CA THR A 319 1.50 0.70 -26.76
C THR A 319 2.68 -0.21 -27.14
N GLY A 320 3.85 0.38 -27.40
CA GLY A 320 5.08 -0.37 -27.71
C GLY A 320 5.69 -1.08 -26.50
N ARG A 321 5.31 -0.69 -25.28
CA ARG A 321 5.79 -1.30 -24.04
C ARG A 321 4.96 -2.56 -23.74
N MET A 322 5.62 -3.72 -23.66
CA MET A 322 4.98 -4.90 -23.10
C MET A 322 4.89 -4.76 -21.58
N LEU A 323 3.76 -4.26 -21.08
CA LEU A 323 3.48 -4.14 -19.65
C LEU A 323 3.22 -5.52 -19.05
N HIS A 324 4.25 -6.16 -18.49
CA HIS A 324 4.07 -7.44 -17.81
C HIS A 324 3.29 -7.28 -16.50
N GLN A 325 2.67 -8.36 -16.05
CA GLN A 325 1.79 -8.34 -14.89
C GLN A 325 2.52 -7.94 -13.59
N ARG A 326 3.79 -8.33 -13.42
CA ARG A 326 4.62 -7.96 -12.26
C ARG A 326 4.97 -6.47 -12.19
N ASP A 327 4.79 -5.76 -13.30
CA ASP A 327 5.19 -4.36 -13.47
C ASP A 327 4.02 -3.38 -13.28
N PHE A 328 2.82 -3.90 -12.99
CA PHE A 328 1.58 -3.14 -13.14
C PHE A 328 0.51 -3.57 -12.12
N TYR A 329 0.19 -2.67 -11.17
CA TYR A 329 -0.99 -2.76 -10.31
C TYR A 329 -1.99 -1.67 -10.71
N ALA A 330 -3.18 -2.08 -11.19
CA ALA A 330 -4.12 -1.16 -11.84
C ALA A 330 -4.61 -0.01 -10.93
N PRO A 331 -4.96 -0.22 -9.66
CA PRO A 331 -5.37 0.88 -8.78
C PRO A 331 -4.33 2.00 -8.70
N ASP A 332 -3.05 1.67 -8.48
CA ASP A 332 -1.99 2.67 -8.36
C ASP A 332 -1.70 3.37 -9.69
N ALA A 333 -1.66 2.60 -10.79
CA ALA A 333 -1.39 3.13 -12.12
C ALA A 333 -2.49 4.07 -12.64
N PHE A 334 -3.70 3.96 -12.11
CA PHE A 334 -4.87 4.75 -12.54
C PHE A 334 -5.43 5.65 -11.43
N GLN A 335 -4.74 5.80 -10.30
CA GLN A 335 -5.27 6.46 -9.11
C GLN A 335 -5.68 7.94 -9.34
N PHE A 336 -4.97 8.67 -10.21
CA PHE A 336 -5.21 10.11 -10.46
C PHE A 336 -5.76 10.43 -11.86
N VAL A 337 -6.14 9.43 -12.65
CA VAL A 337 -6.51 9.65 -14.05
C VAL A 337 -7.87 10.31 -14.21
N ASN A 338 -7.97 11.20 -15.19
CA ASN A 338 -9.26 11.66 -15.69
C ASN A 338 -9.82 10.69 -16.74
N TRP A 339 -10.73 9.81 -16.31
CA TRP A 339 -11.31 8.78 -17.16
C TRP A 339 -12.05 9.31 -18.40
N GLU A 340 -12.58 10.53 -18.36
CA GLU A 340 -13.22 11.15 -19.52
C GLU A 340 -12.22 11.49 -20.62
N VAL A 341 -11.01 11.89 -20.22
CA VAL A 341 -9.90 12.21 -21.12
C VAL A 341 -9.23 10.93 -21.62
N ILE A 342 -8.88 10.02 -20.72
CA ILE A 342 -8.02 8.87 -21.06
C ILE A 342 -8.80 7.66 -21.61
N GLY A 343 -10.08 7.52 -21.24
CA GLY A 343 -10.91 6.35 -21.56
C GLY A 343 -10.96 6.00 -23.06
N PRO A 344 -11.11 6.96 -23.99
CA PRO A 344 -11.12 6.70 -25.43
C PRO A 344 -9.81 6.08 -25.98
N TYR A 345 -8.69 6.25 -25.28
CA TYR A 345 -7.36 5.84 -25.72
C TYR A 345 -6.94 4.46 -25.20
N LEU A 346 -7.58 3.95 -24.13
CA LEU A 346 -7.26 2.65 -23.54
C LEU A 346 -7.40 1.47 -24.51
N LYS A 347 -8.23 1.62 -25.55
CA LYS A 347 -8.42 0.59 -26.60
C LYS A 347 -7.18 0.31 -27.43
N TYR A 348 -6.19 1.21 -27.40
CA TYR A 348 -4.95 1.08 -28.15
C TYR A 348 -3.84 0.37 -27.35
N ILE A 349 -4.00 0.21 -26.04
CA ILE A 349 -2.99 -0.41 -25.18
C ILE A 349 -3.21 -1.93 -25.10
N PRO A 350 -2.18 -2.76 -25.36
CA PRO A 350 -2.31 -4.21 -25.41
C PRO A 350 -2.30 -4.85 -24.01
N PHE A 351 -3.32 -4.58 -23.20
CA PHE A 351 -3.47 -5.20 -21.88
C PHE A 351 -3.79 -6.70 -21.99
N SER A 352 -3.26 -7.50 -21.07
CA SER A 352 -3.71 -8.87 -20.86
C SER A 352 -5.18 -8.92 -20.36
N ILE A 353 -5.86 -10.04 -20.56
CA ILE A 353 -7.26 -10.22 -20.10
C ILE A 353 -7.40 -9.96 -18.60
N ARG A 354 -6.41 -10.35 -17.79
CA ARG A 354 -6.42 -10.12 -16.34
C ARG A 354 -6.33 -8.63 -16.01
N GLN A 355 -5.36 -7.92 -16.60
CA GLN A 355 -5.24 -6.47 -16.44
C GLN A 355 -6.50 -5.74 -16.89
N MET A 356 -7.10 -6.14 -18.02
CA MET A 356 -8.37 -5.58 -18.48
C MET A 356 -9.48 -5.75 -17.44
N LYS A 357 -9.59 -6.92 -16.80
CA LYS A 357 -10.59 -7.17 -15.75
C LYS A 357 -10.35 -6.33 -14.50
N GLU A 358 -9.11 -6.02 -14.15
CA GLU A 358 -8.79 -5.14 -13.02
C GLU A 358 -9.13 -3.69 -13.34
N ILE A 359 -8.71 -3.18 -14.51
CA ILE A 359 -8.94 -1.80 -14.92
C ILE A 359 -10.44 -1.48 -15.04
N VAL A 360 -11.25 -2.36 -15.63
CA VAL A 360 -12.71 -2.10 -15.77
C VAL A 360 -13.45 -2.06 -14.43
N LYS A 361 -12.88 -2.62 -13.34
CA LYS A 361 -13.45 -2.48 -12.00
C LYS A 361 -13.26 -1.07 -11.43
N LEU A 362 -12.26 -0.32 -11.92
CA LEU A 362 -11.94 1.01 -11.42
C LEU A 362 -12.94 2.08 -11.90
N ASN A 363 -13.63 1.85 -13.02
CA ASN A 363 -14.61 2.79 -13.53
C ASN A 363 -15.76 2.08 -14.28
N LYS A 364 -17.00 2.35 -13.84
CA LYS A 364 -18.23 1.77 -14.40
C LYS A 364 -18.48 2.06 -15.89
N ASN A 365 -17.82 3.06 -16.46
CA ASN A 365 -17.96 3.43 -17.86
C ASN A 365 -17.00 2.64 -18.77
N LEU A 366 -16.12 1.83 -18.19
CA LEU A 366 -15.21 0.95 -18.93
C LEU A 366 -15.79 -0.45 -19.09
N TYR A 367 -15.50 -1.08 -20.23
CA TYR A 367 -15.89 -2.45 -20.48
C TYR A 367 -14.91 -3.15 -21.41
N ILE A 368 -14.82 -4.47 -21.27
CA ILE A 368 -14.00 -5.30 -22.16
C ILE A 368 -14.81 -5.58 -23.43
N HIS A 369 -14.28 -5.16 -24.58
CA HIS A 369 -14.89 -5.39 -25.88
C HIS A 369 -14.21 -6.59 -26.57
N LYS A 370 -15.00 -7.62 -26.88
CA LYS A 370 -14.57 -8.83 -27.63
C LYS A 370 -13.30 -9.50 -27.06
N ASN A 371 -13.10 -9.43 -25.73
CA ASN A 371 -11.91 -9.94 -25.04
C ASN A 371 -10.56 -9.43 -25.58
N SER A 372 -10.55 -8.32 -26.33
CA SER A 372 -9.36 -7.84 -27.03
C SER A 372 -8.94 -6.42 -26.66
N ALA A 373 -9.85 -5.60 -26.13
CA ALA A 373 -9.55 -4.22 -25.78
C ALA A 373 -10.51 -3.67 -24.72
N ILE A 374 -10.07 -2.65 -23.98
CA ILE A 374 -10.92 -1.85 -23.10
C ILE A 374 -11.57 -0.73 -23.92
N LYS A 375 -12.87 -0.54 -23.77
CA LYS A 375 -13.60 0.59 -24.37
C LYS A 375 -14.24 1.45 -23.28
N TYR A 376 -14.37 2.74 -23.57
CA TYR A 376 -15.03 3.72 -22.72
C TYR A 376 -16.40 4.10 -23.28
N LYS A 377 -17.42 4.12 -22.43
CA LYS A 377 -18.77 4.58 -22.74
C LYS A 377 -19.01 5.91 -22.01
N PRO A 378 -19.06 7.05 -22.72
CA PRO A 378 -19.30 8.34 -22.08
C PRO A 378 -20.64 8.37 -21.33
N LEU A 379 -20.68 9.08 -20.21
CA LEU A 379 -21.93 9.41 -19.53
C LEU A 379 -22.75 10.31 -20.45
N ARG A 380 -23.83 9.77 -21.03
CA ARG A 380 -24.84 10.60 -21.68
C ARG A 380 -25.66 11.26 -20.58
N LEU A 381 -25.42 12.55 -20.33
CA LEU A 381 -26.39 13.37 -19.62
C LEU A 381 -27.72 13.24 -20.37
N LYS A 382 -28.77 12.76 -19.71
CA LYS A 382 -30.13 12.83 -20.26
C LYS A 382 -30.37 14.30 -20.54
N SER A 383 -30.51 14.69 -21.81
CA SER A 383 -30.97 16.04 -22.11
C SER A 383 -32.32 16.21 -21.43
N ALA A 384 -32.42 17.17 -20.51
CA ALA A 384 -33.71 17.66 -20.08
C ALA A 384 -34.38 18.22 -21.33
N ARG A 385 -35.34 17.49 -21.89
CA ARG A 385 -36.20 18.03 -22.93
C ARG A 385 -36.91 19.24 -22.31
N LYS A 386 -36.61 20.42 -22.85
CA LYS A 386 -37.35 21.66 -22.57
C LYS A 386 -38.82 21.48 -22.94
#